data_AF-A0A166L6R2-F1
#
_entry.id   AF-A0A166L6R2-F1
#
_cell.length_a   1.000
_cell.length_b   1.000
_cell.length_c   1.000
_cell.angle_alpha   90.00
_cell.angle_beta   90.00
_cell.angle_gamma   90.00
#
_symmetry.space_group_name_H-M   'P 1'
#
loop_
_entity.id
_entity.type
_entity.pdbx_description
1 polymer ?
#
loop_
_entity_poly.entity_id
_entity_poly.type
_entity_poly.pdbx_seq_one_letter_code
_entity_poly.pdbx_strand_id
1 'polypeptide(L)'
;MIKELWEKYIGLALPLKLILGAIIGIILGPGLIGFLSEYATYSYAIQLGIRPPLEGIPYLKTAVTAGSLFLTVIIALIFLISRFIASAIAVQLASYLRQISGVVNSVLSLIRKITLGLIKIPSFEHGDAISKLKSFSSKLAILFSFIVAIGFFLGFYIFFRVEGEPDALKIGVFAGIYILIALLTTWSKKAVWWVSISSAILFYAFSFFLLFNVNYYSEFLRLVGYGGGSKVTISFKEDDSISDDYYMLLRTTKSLILMSNNSSVIIEIPIEKVHKVSYKILGKGNKYKLPESPVVGNNANKSKHSDSVNAAGV
;
A
#
# COMPACT_ATOMS: atom_id res chain seq x y z
N MET A 1 -10.50 3.20 -48.31
CA MET A 1 -10.30 4.54 -47.73
C MET A 1 -10.94 4.77 -46.35
N ILE A 2 -12.27 4.84 -46.17
CA ILE A 2 -12.88 5.06 -44.84
C ILE A 2 -12.58 3.91 -43.86
N LYS A 3 -12.60 2.66 -44.33
CA LYS A 3 -12.30 1.48 -43.50
C LYS A 3 -10.84 1.41 -43.03
N GLU A 4 -9.90 1.84 -43.88
CA GLU A 4 -8.46 1.90 -43.54
C GLU A 4 -8.13 3.07 -42.61
N LEU A 5 -8.77 4.23 -42.81
CA LEU A 5 -8.70 5.33 -41.84
C LEU A 5 -9.27 4.88 -40.50
N TRP A 6 -10.41 4.18 -40.51
CA TRP A 6 -11.03 3.68 -39.28
C TRP A 6 -10.15 2.64 -38.57
N GLU A 7 -9.52 1.70 -39.26
CA GLU A 7 -8.56 0.75 -38.65
C GLU A 7 -7.31 1.44 -38.10
N LYS A 8 -6.79 2.46 -38.81
CA LYS A 8 -5.65 3.27 -38.36
C LYS A 8 -5.98 4.11 -37.12
N TYR A 9 -7.21 4.63 -37.01
CA TYR A 9 -7.71 5.36 -35.84
C TYR A 9 -8.29 4.45 -34.73
N ILE A 10 -8.70 3.21 -35.03
CA ILE A 10 -8.99 2.16 -34.04
C ILE A 10 -7.68 1.72 -33.36
N GLY A 11 -6.55 1.77 -34.06
CA GLY A 11 -5.23 1.67 -33.45
C GLY A 11 -4.97 2.76 -32.39
N LEU A 12 -5.52 3.97 -32.57
CA LEU A 12 -5.52 5.07 -31.60
C LEU A 12 -6.61 4.93 -30.52
N ALA A 13 -7.64 4.10 -30.72
CA ALA A 13 -8.64 3.84 -29.69
C ALA A 13 -8.04 3.14 -28.47
N LEU A 14 -6.92 2.42 -28.61
CA LEU A 14 -6.26 1.73 -27.50
C LEU A 14 -5.45 2.72 -26.63
N PRO A 15 -4.58 3.60 -27.18
CA PRO A 15 -4.01 4.73 -26.45
C PRO A 15 -5.07 5.65 -25.84
N LEU A 16 -6.13 6.00 -26.59
CA LEU A 16 -7.19 6.87 -26.10
C LEU A 16 -7.96 6.23 -24.93
N LYS A 17 -8.30 4.93 -25.01
CA LYS A 17 -8.92 4.19 -23.90
C LYS A 17 -8.01 4.07 -22.69
N LEU A 18 -6.70 3.92 -22.90
CA LEU A 18 -5.72 3.90 -21.81
C LEU A 18 -5.58 5.28 -21.16
N ILE A 19 -5.58 6.37 -21.94
CA ILE A 19 -5.55 7.74 -21.41
C ILE A 19 -6.86 8.06 -20.68
N LEU A 20 -8.03 7.76 -21.25
CA LEU A 20 -9.32 7.96 -20.60
C LEU A 20 -9.46 7.09 -19.34
N GLY A 21 -9.06 5.82 -19.40
CA GLY A 21 -9.05 4.93 -18.25
C GLY A 21 -8.09 5.40 -17.16
N ALA A 22 -6.92 5.94 -17.54
CA ALA A 22 -5.97 6.53 -16.62
C ALA A 22 -6.53 7.82 -16.00
N ILE A 23 -7.13 8.72 -16.79
CA ILE A 23 -7.77 9.95 -16.29
C ILE A 23 -8.92 9.60 -15.34
N ILE A 24 -9.79 8.67 -15.72
CA ILE A 24 -10.90 8.21 -14.86
C ILE A 24 -10.34 7.57 -13.59
N GLY A 25 -9.31 6.72 -13.69
CA GLY A 25 -8.68 6.11 -12.52
C GLY A 25 -7.97 7.11 -11.60
N ILE A 26 -7.32 8.12 -12.18
CA ILE A 26 -6.62 9.22 -11.49
C ILE A 26 -7.61 10.17 -10.81
N ILE A 27 -8.76 10.42 -11.43
CA ILE A 27 -9.79 11.30 -10.86
C ILE A 27 -10.58 10.55 -9.80
N LEU A 28 -11.05 9.34 -10.10
CA LEU A 28 -11.90 8.57 -9.19
C LEU A 28 -11.11 7.97 -8.04
N GLY A 29 -9.87 7.55 -8.25
CA GLY A 29 -9.07 6.85 -7.24
C GLY A 29 -8.66 7.74 -6.06
N PRO A 30 -7.67 8.63 -6.26
CA PRO A 30 -7.32 9.68 -5.30
C PRO A 30 -8.52 10.48 -4.77
N GLY A 31 -9.49 10.81 -5.64
CA GLY A 31 -10.71 11.50 -5.24
C GLY A 31 -11.56 10.71 -4.25
N LEU A 32 -11.70 9.40 -4.45
CA LEU A 32 -12.39 8.51 -3.51
C LEU A 32 -11.66 8.43 -2.17
N ILE A 33 -10.33 8.33 -2.16
CA ILE A 33 -9.55 8.35 -0.90
C ILE A 33 -9.73 9.70 -0.18
N GLY A 34 -9.68 10.81 -0.91
CA GLY A 34 -9.96 12.14 -0.35
C GLY A 34 -11.36 12.25 0.25
N PHE A 35 -12.38 11.72 -0.43
CA PHE A 35 -13.75 11.63 0.11
C PHE A 35 -13.81 10.76 1.36
N LEU A 36 -13.22 9.56 1.34
CA LEU A 36 -13.16 8.65 2.48
C LEU A 36 -12.41 9.26 3.68
N SER A 37 -11.44 10.13 3.44
CA SER A 37 -10.68 10.79 4.52
C SER A 37 -11.52 11.69 5.40
N GLU A 38 -12.62 12.25 4.87
CA GLU A 38 -13.58 13.03 5.64
C GLU A 38 -14.34 12.13 6.62
N TYR A 39 -14.83 10.97 6.15
CA TYR A 39 -15.45 9.97 7.02
C TYR A 39 -14.48 9.35 8.03
N ALA A 40 -13.22 9.15 7.62
CA ALA A 40 -12.16 8.73 8.51
C ALA A 40 -11.94 9.75 9.64
N THR A 41 -12.02 11.05 9.33
CA THR A 41 -12.00 12.12 10.35
C THR A 41 -13.17 11.98 11.32
N TYR A 42 -14.38 11.73 10.82
CA TYR A 42 -15.55 11.53 11.68
C TYR A 42 -15.38 10.32 12.59
N SER A 43 -14.90 9.20 12.04
CA SER A 43 -14.60 8.01 12.84
C SER A 43 -13.52 8.28 13.89
N TYR A 44 -12.46 8.99 13.52
CA TYR A 44 -11.40 9.41 14.43
C TYR A 44 -11.93 10.29 15.57
N ALA A 45 -12.75 11.29 15.26
CA ALA A 45 -13.36 12.16 16.27
C ALA A 45 -14.24 11.36 17.24
N ILE A 46 -15.10 10.47 16.71
CA ILE A 46 -15.98 9.61 17.53
C ILE A 46 -15.17 8.70 18.45
N GLN A 47 -14.13 8.03 17.93
CA GLN A 47 -13.29 7.13 18.72
C GLN A 47 -12.52 7.86 19.83
N LEU A 48 -12.24 9.16 19.65
CA LEU A 48 -11.63 10.01 20.68
C LEU A 48 -12.63 10.73 21.60
N GLY A 49 -13.94 10.50 21.44
CA GLY A 49 -14.97 11.18 22.24
C GLY A 49 -15.16 12.66 21.90
N ILE A 50 -14.73 13.09 20.72
CA ILE A 50 -14.85 14.45 20.20
C ILE A 50 -16.11 14.53 19.33
N ARG A 51 -16.80 15.67 19.35
CA ARG A 51 -17.87 15.95 18.40
C ARG A 51 -17.33 15.91 16.96
N PRO A 52 -17.97 15.18 16.02
CA PRO A 52 -17.59 15.20 14.61
C PRO A 52 -17.70 16.61 14.00
N PRO A 53 -16.66 17.09 13.29
CA PRO A 53 -16.67 18.41 12.68
C PRO A 53 -17.46 18.42 11.36
N LEU A 54 -18.77 18.66 11.42
CA LEU A 54 -19.67 18.67 10.26
C LEU A 54 -19.39 19.83 9.29
N GLU A 55 -18.61 20.82 9.71
CA GLU A 55 -18.13 21.92 8.86
C GLU A 55 -17.05 21.51 7.85
N GLY A 56 -16.56 20.27 7.94
CA GLY A 56 -15.55 19.72 7.04
C GLY A 56 -14.13 20.25 7.29
N ILE A 57 -13.16 19.55 6.68
CA ILE A 57 -11.74 19.90 6.74
C ILE A 57 -11.21 20.07 5.30
N PRO A 58 -11.45 21.23 4.68
CA PRO A 58 -11.30 21.43 3.24
C PRO A 58 -9.88 21.18 2.75
N TYR A 59 -8.88 21.45 3.59
CA TYR A 59 -7.48 21.22 3.23
C TYR A 59 -7.02 19.78 3.42
N LEU A 60 -7.63 19.02 4.34
CA LEU A 60 -7.27 17.63 4.58
C LEU A 60 -7.66 16.76 3.39
N LYS A 61 -8.87 16.98 2.84
CA LYS A 61 -9.33 16.33 1.63
C LYS A 61 -8.36 16.58 0.47
N THR A 62 -7.97 17.82 0.24
CA THR A 62 -7.01 18.18 -0.81
C THR A 62 -5.64 17.55 -0.57
N ALA A 63 -5.13 17.57 0.66
CA ALA A 63 -3.84 16.96 1.01
C ALA A 63 -3.85 15.44 0.80
N VAL A 64 -4.91 14.74 1.22
CA VAL A 64 -5.06 13.30 1.03
C VAL A 64 -5.19 12.95 -0.45
N THR A 65 -5.99 13.69 -1.21
CA THR A 65 -6.12 13.50 -2.67
C THR A 65 -4.77 13.74 -3.37
N ALA A 66 -4.06 14.81 -3.06
CA ALA A 66 -2.77 15.10 -3.65
C ALA A 66 -1.70 14.04 -3.27
N GLY A 67 -1.66 13.63 -2.01
CA GLY A 67 -0.76 12.59 -1.53
C GLY A 67 -1.03 11.23 -2.17
N SER A 68 -2.31 10.83 -2.28
CA SER A 68 -2.70 9.57 -2.93
C SER A 68 -2.47 9.60 -4.44
N LEU A 69 -2.66 10.74 -5.09
CA LEU A 69 -2.28 10.95 -6.49
C LEU A 69 -0.77 10.76 -6.69
N PHE A 70 0.04 11.46 -5.89
CA PHE A 70 1.50 11.38 -5.95
C PHE A 70 1.99 9.95 -5.72
N LEU A 71 1.46 9.27 -4.71
CA LEU A 71 1.78 7.88 -4.40
C LEU A 71 1.40 6.94 -5.56
N THR A 72 0.23 7.15 -6.18
CA THR A 72 -0.23 6.37 -7.33
C THR A 72 0.71 6.55 -8.53
N VAL A 73 1.15 7.77 -8.80
CA VAL A 73 2.13 8.08 -9.87
C VAL A 73 3.47 7.39 -9.60
N ILE A 74 3.98 7.44 -8.36
CA ILE A 74 5.21 6.75 -7.97
C ILE A 74 5.07 5.23 -8.17
N ILE A 75 3.99 4.63 -7.69
CA ILE A 75 3.76 3.18 -7.82
C ILE A 75 3.67 2.78 -9.29
N ALA A 76 2.97 3.56 -10.12
CA ALA A 76 2.90 3.34 -11.56
C ALA A 76 4.27 3.41 -12.23
N LEU A 77 5.11 4.37 -11.82
CA LEU A 77 6.48 4.52 -12.32
C LEU A 77 7.36 3.34 -11.91
N ILE A 78 7.32 2.92 -10.65
CA ILE A 78 8.05 1.75 -10.15
C ILE A 78 7.63 0.49 -10.92
N PHE A 79 6.33 0.31 -11.15
CA PHE A 79 5.81 -0.81 -11.93
C PHE A 79 6.31 -0.79 -13.38
N LEU A 80 6.34 0.38 -14.02
CA LEU A 80 6.86 0.54 -15.39
C LEU A 80 8.36 0.20 -15.45
N ILE A 81 9.15 0.74 -14.53
CA ILE A 81 10.60 0.47 -14.45
C ILE A 81 10.84 -1.03 -14.18
N SER A 82 10.14 -1.62 -13.21
CA SER A 82 10.23 -3.04 -12.89
C SER A 82 9.91 -3.90 -14.11
N ARG A 83 8.85 -3.57 -14.86
CA ARG A 83 8.49 -4.26 -16.09
C ARG A 83 9.54 -4.11 -17.18
N PHE A 84 10.11 -2.92 -17.34
CA PHE A 84 11.18 -2.69 -18.32
C PHE A 84 12.40 -3.56 -18.00
N ILE A 85 12.83 -3.59 -16.73
CA ILE A 85 13.93 -4.44 -16.25
C ILE A 85 13.60 -5.92 -16.46
N ALA A 86 12.40 -6.37 -16.05
CA ALA A 86 11.98 -7.75 -16.23
C ALA A 86 11.96 -8.17 -17.71
N SER A 87 11.51 -7.29 -18.60
CA SER A 87 11.55 -7.51 -20.04
C SER A 87 12.98 -7.58 -20.58
N ALA A 88 13.89 -6.72 -20.12
CA ALA A 88 15.30 -6.74 -20.51
C ALA A 88 15.98 -8.04 -20.05
N ILE A 89 15.74 -8.45 -18.80
CA ILE A 89 16.21 -9.72 -18.25
C ILE A 89 15.65 -10.90 -19.04
N ALA A 90 14.36 -10.88 -19.39
CA ALA A 90 13.76 -11.96 -20.17
C ALA A 90 14.40 -12.11 -21.56
N VAL A 91 14.75 -11.00 -22.21
CA VAL A 91 15.47 -11.02 -23.50
C VAL A 91 16.88 -11.59 -23.33
N GLN A 92 17.62 -11.17 -22.30
CA GLN A 92 18.95 -11.70 -22.01
C GLN A 92 18.90 -13.17 -21.65
N LEU A 93 17.97 -13.57 -20.78
CA LEU A 93 17.75 -14.95 -20.39
C LEU A 93 17.42 -15.81 -21.61
N ALA A 94 16.58 -15.31 -22.53
CA ALA A 94 16.30 -16.03 -23.77
C ALA A 94 17.55 -16.20 -24.66
N SER A 95 18.48 -15.23 -24.66
CA SER A 95 19.78 -15.35 -25.32
C SER A 95 20.67 -16.40 -24.65
N TYR A 96 20.77 -16.41 -23.32
CA TYR A 96 21.54 -17.41 -22.59
C TYR A 96 20.93 -18.81 -22.72
N LEU A 97 19.60 -18.95 -22.68
CA LEU A 97 18.90 -20.22 -22.89
C LEU A 97 19.17 -20.79 -24.28
N ARG A 98 19.40 -19.95 -25.30
CA ARG A 98 19.82 -20.40 -26.64
C ARG A 98 21.19 -21.07 -26.60
N GLN A 99 22.10 -20.57 -25.76
CA GLN A 99 23.46 -21.10 -25.59
C GLN A 99 23.48 -22.37 -24.72
N ILE A 100 22.54 -22.51 -23.78
CA ILE A 100 22.46 -23.64 -22.84
C ILE A 100 21.26 -24.56 -23.15
N SER A 101 20.88 -24.66 -24.43
CA SER A 101 19.70 -25.40 -24.91
C SER A 101 19.64 -26.86 -24.39
N GLY A 102 20.80 -27.49 -24.19
CA GLY A 102 20.92 -28.83 -23.61
C GLY A 102 20.38 -28.93 -22.18
N VAL A 103 20.69 -27.98 -21.30
CA VAL A 103 20.20 -27.98 -19.91
C VAL A 103 18.70 -27.68 -19.86
N VAL A 104 18.23 -26.78 -20.73
CA VAL A 104 16.80 -26.45 -20.84
C VAL A 104 15.98 -27.68 -21.24
N ASN A 105 16.48 -28.46 -22.20
CA ASN A 105 15.85 -29.71 -22.62
C ASN A 105 15.83 -30.74 -21.48
N SER A 106 16.90 -30.82 -20.67
CA SER A 106 16.92 -31.68 -19.47
C SER A 106 15.86 -31.28 -18.44
N VAL A 107 15.72 -29.98 -18.13
CA VAL A 107 14.70 -29.49 -17.19
C VAL A 107 13.29 -29.71 -17.73
N LEU A 108 13.04 -29.42 -19.01
CA LEU A 108 11.76 -29.68 -19.66
C LEU A 108 11.41 -31.17 -19.67
N SER A 109 12.39 -32.06 -19.80
CA SER A 109 12.17 -33.50 -19.71
C SER A 109 11.71 -33.92 -18.30
N LEU A 110 12.25 -33.29 -17.26
CA LEU A 110 11.86 -33.47 -15.86
C LEU A 110 10.42 -33.00 -15.63
N ILE A 111 10.08 -31.82 -16.17
CA ILE A 111 8.70 -31.31 -16.14
C ILE A 111 7.77 -32.26 -16.89
N ARG A 112 8.16 -32.80 -18.05
CA ARG A 112 7.36 -33.76 -18.82
C ARG A 112 7.04 -35.02 -18.00
N LYS A 113 8.01 -35.53 -17.24
CA LYS A 113 7.83 -36.66 -16.31
C LYS A 113 6.87 -36.31 -15.18
N ILE A 114 7.06 -35.16 -14.53
CA ILE A 114 6.22 -34.72 -13.41
C ILE A 114 4.78 -34.46 -13.85
N THR A 115 4.59 -33.89 -15.04
CA THR A 115 3.27 -33.51 -15.55
C THR A 115 2.55 -34.66 -16.26
N LEU A 116 3.07 -35.90 -16.20
CA LEU A 116 2.46 -37.12 -16.76
C LEU A 116 1.98 -36.98 -18.22
N GLY A 117 2.64 -36.15 -19.02
CA GLY A 117 2.25 -35.90 -20.42
C GLY A 117 0.95 -35.12 -20.64
N LEU A 118 0.31 -34.59 -19.58
CA LEU A 118 -0.92 -33.79 -19.68
C LEU A 118 -0.74 -32.48 -20.45
N ILE A 119 0.51 -32.02 -20.58
CA ILE A 119 0.85 -30.79 -21.29
C ILE A 119 1.73 -31.13 -22.49
N LYS A 120 1.30 -30.73 -23.69
CA LYS A 120 2.11 -30.80 -24.91
C LYS A 120 3.26 -29.79 -24.81
N ILE A 121 4.43 -30.27 -24.39
CA ILE A 121 5.66 -29.48 -24.36
C ILE A 121 6.33 -29.56 -25.74
N PRO A 122 6.57 -28.42 -26.42
CA PRO A 122 7.29 -28.40 -27.69
C PRO A 122 8.78 -28.75 -27.49
N SER A 123 9.36 -29.51 -28.42
CA SER A 123 10.81 -29.72 -28.47
C SER A 123 11.52 -28.46 -28.96
N PHE A 124 12.65 -28.10 -28.33
CA PHE A 124 13.49 -26.99 -28.73
C PHE A 124 14.57 -27.49 -29.69
N GLU A 125 14.44 -27.12 -30.96
CA GLU A 125 15.52 -27.22 -31.95
C GLU A 125 16.30 -25.90 -31.97
N HIS A 126 17.59 -25.98 -32.27
CA HIS A 126 18.51 -24.85 -32.20
C HIS A 126 18.11 -23.75 -33.21
N GLY A 127 17.68 -22.59 -32.71
CA GLY A 127 17.36 -21.41 -33.54
C GLY A 127 16.05 -20.71 -33.15
N ASP A 128 15.05 -21.47 -32.73
CA ASP A 128 13.67 -20.98 -32.49
C ASP A 128 13.30 -20.87 -31.00
N ALA A 129 14.29 -20.84 -30.11
CA ALA A 129 14.01 -20.85 -28.67
C ALA A 129 13.18 -19.64 -28.21
N ILE A 130 13.43 -18.46 -28.78
CA ILE A 130 12.75 -17.21 -28.39
C ILE A 130 11.31 -17.17 -28.90
N SER A 131 11.08 -17.61 -30.14
CA SER A 131 9.73 -17.68 -30.74
C SER A 131 8.88 -18.73 -30.03
N LYS A 132 9.46 -19.90 -29.70
CA LYS A 132 8.79 -20.95 -28.93
C LYS A 132 8.55 -20.59 -27.46
N LEU A 133 9.44 -19.82 -26.82
CA LEU A 133 9.22 -19.27 -25.46
C LEU A 133 8.00 -18.35 -25.45
N LYS A 134 7.90 -17.45 -26.44
CA LYS A 134 6.75 -16.54 -26.58
C LYS A 134 5.45 -17.27 -26.88
N SER A 135 5.52 -18.46 -27.49
CA SER A 135 4.37 -19.30 -27.75
C SER A 135 4.02 -20.26 -26.60
N PHE A 136 4.67 -20.14 -25.43
CA PHE A 136 4.30 -20.96 -24.28
C PHE A 136 2.83 -20.76 -23.92
N SER A 137 2.15 -21.88 -23.66
CA SER A 137 0.81 -21.81 -23.07
C SER A 137 0.88 -21.06 -21.74
N SER A 138 -0.15 -20.29 -21.42
CA SER A 138 -0.21 -19.53 -20.17
C SER A 138 0.05 -20.40 -18.93
N LYS A 139 -0.38 -21.66 -18.97
CA LYS A 139 -0.14 -22.65 -17.90
C LYS A 139 1.34 -22.97 -17.71
N LEU A 140 2.10 -23.19 -18.80
CA LEU A 140 3.53 -23.44 -18.75
C LEU A 140 4.32 -22.21 -18.28
N ALA A 141 3.94 -21.02 -18.74
CA ALA A 141 4.57 -19.78 -18.30
C ALA A 141 4.40 -19.55 -16.79
N ILE A 142 3.21 -19.86 -16.24
CA ILE A 142 2.97 -19.80 -14.78
C ILE A 142 3.86 -20.79 -14.05
N LEU A 143 3.88 -22.06 -14.45
CA LEU A 143 4.70 -23.09 -13.83
C LEU A 143 6.20 -22.72 -13.84
N PHE A 144 6.69 -22.27 -14.99
CA PHE A 144 8.09 -21.85 -15.15
C PHE A 144 8.41 -20.65 -14.24
N SER A 145 7.52 -19.67 -14.15
CA SER A 145 7.69 -18.51 -13.27
C SER A 145 7.78 -18.92 -11.80
N PHE A 146 6.98 -19.90 -11.36
CA PHE A 146 7.05 -20.45 -10.01
C PHE A 146 8.38 -21.15 -9.73
N ILE A 147 8.85 -22.01 -10.65
CA ILE A 147 10.12 -22.72 -10.48
C ILE A 147 11.29 -21.72 -10.36
N VAL A 148 11.33 -20.71 -11.23
CA VAL A 148 12.37 -19.68 -11.19
C VAL A 148 12.27 -18.87 -9.90
N ALA A 149 11.07 -18.47 -9.49
CA ALA A 149 10.86 -17.73 -8.24
C ALA A 149 11.32 -18.51 -6.99
N ILE A 150 11.08 -19.82 -6.93
CA ILE A 150 11.57 -20.69 -5.85
C ILE A 150 13.10 -20.74 -5.86
N GLY A 151 13.72 -20.86 -7.03
CA GLY A 151 15.18 -20.81 -7.16
C GLY A 151 15.78 -19.50 -6.63
N PHE A 152 15.17 -18.36 -6.99
CA PHE A 152 15.57 -17.05 -6.47
C PHE A 152 15.34 -16.91 -4.96
N PHE A 153 14.20 -17.38 -4.44
CA PHE A 153 13.91 -17.43 -3.01
C PHE A 153 15.02 -18.17 -2.26
N LEU A 154 15.34 -19.40 -2.70
CA LEU A 154 16.37 -20.23 -2.06
C LEU A 154 17.76 -19.58 -2.16
N GLY A 155 18.12 -19.04 -3.32
CA GLY A 155 19.40 -18.37 -3.54
C GLY A 155 19.58 -17.15 -2.61
N PHE A 156 18.59 -16.26 -2.57
CA PHE A 156 18.62 -15.08 -1.69
C PHE A 156 18.61 -15.48 -0.21
N TYR A 157 17.79 -16.46 0.18
CA TYR A 157 17.74 -16.94 1.55
C TYR A 157 19.11 -17.49 1.99
N ILE A 158 19.73 -18.37 1.19
CA ILE A 158 21.05 -18.95 1.51
C ILE A 158 22.10 -17.85 1.59
N PHE A 159 22.13 -16.93 0.62
CA PHE A 159 23.08 -15.82 0.58
C PHE A 159 23.02 -14.96 1.85
N PHE A 160 21.85 -14.40 2.16
CA PHE A 160 21.68 -13.55 3.34
C PHE A 160 21.81 -14.31 4.66
N ARG A 161 21.49 -15.61 4.69
CA ARG A 161 21.70 -16.45 5.87
C ARG A 161 23.20 -16.66 6.14
N VAL A 162 24.01 -16.81 5.10
CA VAL A 162 25.47 -16.92 5.22
C VAL A 162 26.09 -15.60 5.70
N GLU A 163 25.52 -14.46 5.29
CA GLU A 163 25.94 -13.13 5.79
C GLU A 163 25.50 -12.84 7.24
N GLY A 164 24.67 -13.70 7.83
CA GLY A 164 24.22 -13.55 9.23
C GLY A 164 23.03 -12.62 9.41
N GLU A 165 22.32 -12.26 8.35
CA GLU A 165 21.13 -11.40 8.45
C GLU A 165 19.98 -12.11 9.19
N PRO A 166 19.47 -11.54 10.30
CA PRO A 166 18.39 -12.17 11.08
C PRO A 166 17.09 -12.28 10.29
N ASP A 167 16.88 -11.39 9.32
CA ASP A 167 15.66 -11.32 8.48
C ASP A 167 15.82 -11.99 7.10
N ALA A 168 16.85 -12.81 6.90
CA ALA A 168 17.13 -13.48 5.63
C ALA A 168 15.91 -14.22 5.03
N LEU A 169 15.08 -14.87 5.87
CA LEU A 169 13.86 -15.53 5.43
C LEU A 169 12.86 -14.53 4.81
N LYS A 170 12.62 -13.40 5.46
CA LYS A 170 11.69 -12.37 4.98
C LYS A 170 12.19 -11.79 3.65
N ILE A 171 13.48 -11.46 3.58
CA ILE A 171 14.12 -10.94 2.36
C ILE A 171 13.96 -11.95 1.21
N GLY A 172 14.25 -13.23 1.47
CA GLY A 172 14.06 -14.30 0.50
C GLY A 172 12.61 -14.37 0.00
N VAL A 173 11.63 -14.39 0.91
CA VAL A 173 10.19 -14.44 0.54
C VAL A 173 9.80 -13.24 -0.32
N PHE A 174 10.21 -12.03 0.06
CA PHE A 174 9.93 -10.83 -0.73
C PHE A 174 10.57 -10.88 -2.13
N ALA A 175 11.84 -11.31 -2.22
CA ALA A 175 12.53 -11.48 -3.49
C ALA A 175 11.83 -12.53 -4.38
N GLY A 176 11.45 -13.68 -3.81
CA GLY A 176 10.74 -14.74 -4.53
C GLY A 176 9.38 -14.27 -5.08
N ILE A 177 8.57 -13.60 -4.25
CA ILE A 177 7.27 -13.04 -4.66
C ILE A 177 7.47 -11.97 -5.74
N TYR A 178 8.46 -11.08 -5.58
CA TYR A 178 8.76 -10.04 -6.56
C TYR A 178 9.14 -10.64 -7.92
N ILE A 179 10.05 -11.61 -7.95
CA ILE A 179 10.46 -12.31 -9.18
C ILE A 179 9.28 -13.06 -9.81
N LEU A 180 8.44 -13.71 -9.00
CA LEU A 180 7.24 -14.39 -9.49
C LEU A 180 6.32 -13.41 -10.23
N ILE A 181 6.01 -12.26 -9.63
CA ILE A 181 5.14 -11.24 -10.23
C ILE A 181 5.79 -10.65 -11.49
N ALA A 182 7.08 -10.31 -11.42
CA ALA A 182 7.84 -9.75 -12.55
C ALA A 182 7.87 -10.71 -13.75
N LEU A 183 8.07 -12.01 -13.51
CA LEU A 183 8.01 -13.02 -14.57
C LEU A 183 6.59 -13.14 -15.10
N LEU A 184 5.59 -13.42 -14.25
CA LEU A 184 4.19 -13.60 -14.68
C LEU A 184 3.69 -12.45 -15.57
N THR A 185 4.02 -11.20 -15.21
CA THR A 185 3.66 -10.01 -15.97
C THR A 185 4.42 -9.88 -17.29
N THR A 186 5.64 -10.42 -17.39
CA THR A 186 6.41 -10.44 -18.63
C THR A 186 5.83 -11.41 -19.67
N TRP A 187 5.34 -12.57 -19.24
CA TRP A 187 4.88 -13.63 -20.17
C TRP A 187 3.44 -13.48 -20.64
N SER A 188 2.57 -12.85 -19.86
CA SER A 188 1.13 -12.83 -20.16
C SER A 188 0.53 -11.44 -20.04
N LYS A 189 0.03 -10.91 -21.17
CA LYS A 189 -0.77 -9.67 -21.20
C LYS A 189 -1.98 -9.75 -20.26
N LYS A 190 -2.60 -10.94 -20.14
CA LYS A 190 -3.72 -11.17 -19.21
C LYS A 190 -3.24 -11.10 -17.75
N ALA A 191 -2.05 -11.63 -17.44
CA ALA A 191 -1.51 -11.56 -16.08
C ALA A 191 -1.19 -10.11 -15.68
N VAL A 192 -0.65 -9.29 -16.59
CA VAL A 192 -0.45 -7.84 -16.33
C VAL A 192 -1.75 -7.19 -15.89
N TRP A 193 -2.85 -7.46 -16.60
CA TRP A 193 -4.15 -6.89 -16.28
C TRP A 193 -4.65 -7.33 -14.90
N TRP A 194 -4.59 -8.64 -14.59
CA TRP A 194 -5.00 -9.17 -13.29
C TRP A 194 -4.14 -8.68 -12.13
N VAL A 195 -2.81 -8.65 -12.29
CA VAL A 195 -1.88 -8.14 -11.29
C VAL A 195 -2.13 -6.66 -11.02
N SER A 196 -2.34 -5.86 -12.07
CA SER A 196 -2.62 -4.42 -11.93
C SER A 196 -3.93 -4.17 -11.19
N ILE A 197 -5.00 -4.91 -11.54
CA ILE A 197 -6.29 -4.80 -10.86
C ILE A 197 -6.20 -5.26 -9.40
N SER A 198 -5.58 -6.40 -9.15
CA SER A 198 -5.42 -6.94 -7.80
C SER A 198 -4.59 -6.00 -6.93
N SER A 199 -3.50 -5.45 -7.47
CA SER A 199 -2.67 -4.45 -6.78
C SER A 199 -3.45 -3.17 -6.48
N ALA A 200 -4.24 -2.66 -7.43
CA ALA A 200 -5.09 -1.49 -7.21
C ALA A 200 -6.13 -1.75 -6.10
N ILE A 201 -6.84 -2.87 -6.15
CA ILE A 201 -7.83 -3.26 -5.13
C ILE A 201 -7.16 -3.34 -3.75
N LEU A 202 -6.02 -4.04 -3.66
CA LEU A 202 -5.28 -4.19 -2.42
C LEU A 202 -4.78 -2.84 -1.88
N PHE A 203 -4.31 -1.95 -2.76
CA PHE A 203 -3.92 -0.59 -2.39
C PHE A 203 -5.07 0.21 -1.78
N TYR A 204 -6.25 0.20 -2.41
CA TYR A 204 -7.41 0.92 -1.88
C TYR A 204 -7.94 0.30 -0.59
N ALA A 205 -8.00 -1.04 -0.50
CA ALA A 205 -8.40 -1.74 0.71
C ALA A 205 -7.45 -1.45 1.88
N PHE A 206 -6.14 -1.46 1.62
CA PHE A 206 -5.13 -1.11 2.60
C PHE A 206 -5.21 0.36 3.03
N SER A 207 -5.39 1.28 2.07
CA SER A 207 -5.57 2.71 2.36
C SER A 207 -6.82 2.94 3.21
N PHE A 208 -7.92 2.24 2.92
CA PHE A 208 -9.14 2.27 3.74
C PHE A 208 -8.84 1.80 5.17
N PHE A 209 -8.16 0.65 5.33
CA PHE A 209 -7.78 0.15 6.65
C PHE A 209 -6.93 1.15 7.44
N LEU A 210 -5.95 1.79 6.79
CA LEU A 210 -5.09 2.80 7.43
C LEU A 210 -5.88 4.04 7.86
N LEU A 211 -6.77 4.54 7.00
CA LEU A 211 -7.57 5.74 7.28
C LEU A 211 -8.51 5.54 8.49
N PHE A 212 -9.10 4.35 8.64
CA PHE A 212 -10.03 4.06 9.74
C PHE A 212 -9.37 3.55 11.02
N ASN A 213 -8.04 3.43 11.04
CA ASN A 213 -7.29 3.08 12.24
C ASN A 213 -6.80 4.35 12.94
N VAL A 214 -7.23 4.59 14.19
CA VAL A 214 -6.91 5.82 14.94
C VAL A 214 -5.41 6.07 15.08
N ASN A 215 -4.60 5.02 15.27
CA ASN A 215 -3.16 5.18 15.46
C ASN A 215 -2.51 5.68 14.16
N TYR A 216 -2.73 4.97 13.05
CA TYR A 216 -2.17 5.33 11.75
C TYR A 216 -2.74 6.65 11.21
N TYR A 217 -4.03 6.90 11.42
CA TYR A 217 -4.66 8.15 11.02
C TYR A 217 -4.13 9.34 11.83
N SER A 218 -3.88 9.17 13.13
CA SER A 218 -3.25 10.21 13.94
C SER A 218 -1.82 10.52 13.49
N GLU A 219 -1.05 9.50 13.10
CA GLU A 219 0.28 9.68 12.50
C GLU A 219 0.21 10.49 11.22
N PHE A 220 -0.73 10.13 10.35
CA PHE A 220 -0.99 10.87 9.13
C PHE A 220 -1.35 12.34 9.43
N LEU A 221 -2.30 12.60 10.34
CA LEU A 221 -2.69 13.96 10.73
C LEU A 221 -1.53 14.79 11.31
N ARG A 222 -0.61 14.16 12.05
CA ARG A 222 0.62 14.82 12.52
C ARG A 222 1.55 15.15 11.36
N LEU A 223 1.74 14.21 10.43
CA LEU A 223 2.58 14.39 9.25
C LEU A 223 2.10 15.56 8.39
N VAL A 224 0.78 15.67 8.18
CA VAL A 224 0.18 16.76 7.40
C VAL A 224 -0.06 18.04 8.20
N GLY A 225 0.18 18.04 9.52
CA GLY A 225 0.04 19.21 10.39
C GLY A 225 -1.41 19.61 10.72
N TYR A 226 -2.38 18.68 10.58
CA TYR A 226 -3.80 18.91 10.85
C TYR A 226 -4.28 18.37 12.20
N GLY A 227 -3.39 17.79 13.00
CA GLY A 227 -3.71 17.37 14.36
C GLY A 227 -2.96 16.12 14.80
N GLY A 228 -3.70 15.10 15.19
CA GLY A 228 -3.14 13.81 15.60
C GLY A 228 -2.45 13.82 16.96
N GLY A 229 -2.82 14.76 17.83
CA GLY A 229 -2.24 14.92 19.17
C GLY A 229 -0.87 15.59 19.16
N SER A 230 -0.55 16.38 18.14
CA SER A 230 0.71 17.13 18.06
C SER A 230 0.74 18.27 19.09
N LYS A 231 1.86 18.44 19.79
CA LYS A 231 2.00 19.55 20.75
C LYS A 231 2.10 20.89 20.02
N VAL A 232 1.23 21.83 20.37
CA VAL A 232 1.15 23.18 19.82
C VAL A 232 1.06 24.22 20.95
N THR A 233 1.61 25.40 20.72
CA THR A 233 1.46 26.56 21.59
C THR A 233 0.57 27.57 20.89
N ILE A 234 -0.48 28.04 21.57
CA ILE A 234 -1.48 28.94 20.99
C ILE A 234 -1.39 30.30 21.69
N SER A 235 -1.34 31.36 20.90
CA SER A 235 -1.45 32.75 21.36
C SER A 235 -2.79 33.31 20.90
N PHE A 236 -3.51 33.98 21.82
CA PHE A 236 -4.83 34.54 21.57
C PHE A 236 -4.74 36.00 21.13
N LYS A 237 -5.70 36.46 20.31
CA LYS A 237 -5.71 37.85 19.81
C LYS A 237 -5.96 38.90 20.90
N GLU A 238 -6.66 38.51 21.95
CA GLU A 238 -7.02 39.42 23.05
C GLU A 238 -5.83 39.67 23.98
N ASP A 239 -4.88 38.73 24.04
CA ASP A 239 -3.70 38.83 24.89
C ASP A 239 -2.54 38.00 24.31
N ASP A 240 -1.62 38.66 23.61
CA ASP A 240 -0.43 38.03 23.03
C ASP A 240 0.53 37.47 24.09
N SER A 241 0.37 37.86 25.37
CA SER A 241 1.22 37.40 26.47
C SER A 241 0.77 36.05 27.06
N ILE A 242 -0.49 35.65 26.83
CA ILE A 242 -1.01 34.36 27.29
C ILE A 242 -0.79 33.32 26.18
N SER A 243 0.25 32.51 26.35
CA SER A 243 0.54 31.37 25.48
C SER A 243 0.45 30.08 26.26
N ASP A 244 -0.50 29.22 25.87
CA ASP A 244 -0.71 27.92 26.51
C ASP A 244 -0.33 26.77 25.58
N ASP A 245 0.21 25.71 26.20
CA ASP A 245 0.61 24.48 25.52
C ASP A 245 -0.54 23.46 25.49
N TYR A 246 -0.92 23.05 24.29
CA TYR A 246 -1.98 22.08 24.04
C TYR A 246 -1.50 20.92 23.16
N TYR A 247 -2.27 19.84 23.12
CA TYR A 247 -2.17 18.82 22.08
C TYR A 247 -3.29 19.01 21.07
N MET A 248 -2.93 19.35 19.82
CA MET A 248 -3.88 19.54 18.74
C MET A 248 -4.38 18.18 18.26
N LEU A 249 -5.63 17.87 18.57
CA LEU A 249 -6.29 16.65 18.12
C LEU A 249 -6.71 16.80 16.67
N LEU A 250 -7.33 17.93 16.35
CA LEU A 250 -7.85 18.20 15.02
C LEU A 250 -7.93 19.70 14.74
N ARG A 251 -7.65 20.09 13.50
CA ARG A 251 -7.84 21.44 12.98
C ARG A 251 -8.94 21.44 11.94
N THR A 252 -10.01 22.19 12.19
CA THR A 252 -11.14 22.35 11.26
C THR A 252 -11.06 23.70 10.56
N THR A 253 -12.06 24.02 9.73
CA THR A 253 -12.17 25.35 9.10
C THR A 253 -12.51 26.45 10.10
N LYS A 254 -13.24 26.10 11.17
CA LYS A 254 -13.82 27.07 12.11
C LYS A 254 -13.15 27.05 13.48
N SER A 255 -12.59 25.92 13.88
CA SER A 255 -12.06 25.73 15.22
C SER A 255 -10.80 24.87 15.27
N LEU A 256 -10.05 25.05 16.35
CA LEU A 256 -9.01 24.14 16.80
C LEU A 256 -9.57 23.28 17.92
N ILE A 257 -9.48 21.96 17.76
CA ILE A 257 -9.86 21.00 18.78
C ILE A 257 -8.60 20.54 19.49
N LEU A 258 -8.51 20.85 20.77
CA LEU A 258 -7.30 20.79 21.56
C LEU A 258 -7.54 19.97 22.82
N MET A 259 -6.48 19.35 23.33
CA MET A 259 -6.46 18.74 24.66
C MET A 259 -5.45 19.49 25.52
N SER A 260 -5.86 19.88 26.71
CA SER A 260 -4.96 20.52 27.68
C SER A 260 -3.84 19.57 28.10
N ASN A 261 -2.63 20.11 28.34
CA ASN A 261 -1.49 19.29 28.75
C ASN A 261 -1.73 18.58 30.10
N ASN A 262 -2.47 19.23 31.00
CA ASN A 262 -2.62 18.80 32.40
C ASN A 262 -3.95 18.08 32.68
N SER A 263 -4.86 18.00 31.72
CA SER A 263 -6.19 17.40 31.90
C SER A 263 -6.65 16.67 30.65
N SER A 264 -7.51 15.67 30.77
CA SER A 264 -8.21 15.03 29.65
C SER A 264 -9.34 15.90 29.06
N VAL A 265 -9.40 17.18 29.44
CA VAL A 265 -10.40 18.12 28.93
C VAL A 265 -10.06 18.51 27.50
N ILE A 266 -11.06 18.32 26.64
CA ILE A 266 -11.03 18.73 25.24
C ILE A 266 -11.64 20.13 25.15
N ILE A 267 -10.91 21.05 24.53
CA ILE A 267 -11.27 22.45 24.38
C ILE A 267 -11.38 22.75 22.89
N GLU A 268 -12.47 23.39 22.49
CA GLU A 268 -12.67 23.86 21.14
C GLU A 268 -12.52 25.38 21.10
N ILE A 269 -11.56 25.88 20.32
CA ILE A 269 -11.24 27.31 20.21
C ILE A 269 -11.54 27.77 18.79
N PRO A 270 -12.44 28.75 18.59
CA PRO A 270 -12.68 29.33 17.27
C PRO A 270 -11.39 29.91 16.68
N ILE A 271 -11.09 29.61 15.42
CA ILE A 271 -9.89 30.09 14.72
C ILE A 271 -9.82 31.62 14.72
N GLU A 272 -10.97 32.30 14.72
CA GLU A 272 -11.07 33.76 14.78
C GLU A 272 -10.44 34.36 16.03
N LYS A 273 -10.38 33.62 17.15
CA LYS A 273 -9.76 34.05 18.42
C LYS A 273 -8.26 33.77 18.50
N VAL A 274 -7.74 32.96 17.58
CA VAL A 274 -6.34 32.55 17.56
C VAL A 274 -5.52 33.59 16.79
N HIS A 275 -4.49 34.14 17.44
CA HIS A 275 -3.52 35.01 16.78
C HIS A 275 -2.45 34.18 16.07
N LYS A 276 -1.88 33.20 16.77
CA LYS A 276 -0.76 32.39 16.28
C LYS A 276 -0.83 30.96 16.81
N VAL A 277 -0.48 30.01 15.94
CA VAL A 277 -0.23 28.61 16.31
C VAL A 277 1.24 28.32 16.06
N SER A 278 1.98 27.98 17.12
CA SER A 278 3.39 27.60 17.04
C SER A 278 3.52 26.10 17.25
N TYR A 279 4.22 25.42 16.35
CA TYR A 279 4.45 23.97 16.44
C TYR A 279 5.87 23.64 15.98
N LYS A 280 6.40 22.53 16.49
CA LYS A 280 7.71 22.01 16.05
C LYS A 280 7.52 21.10 14.85
N ILE A 281 8.28 21.34 13.78
CA ILE A 281 8.29 20.48 12.59
C ILE A 281 8.94 19.13 12.96
N LEU A 282 8.40 18.05 12.40
CA LEU A 282 8.83 16.65 12.61
C LEU A 282 10.37 16.50 12.55
N GLY A 283 10.93 15.80 13.55
CA GLY A 283 12.37 15.52 13.69
C GLY A 283 12.99 15.94 15.03
N LYS A 284 12.35 16.85 15.80
CA LYS A 284 12.86 17.35 17.10
C LYS A 284 11.83 17.46 18.24
N GLY A 285 10.63 16.89 18.08
CA GLY A 285 9.55 17.02 19.07
C GLY A 285 8.64 15.79 19.14
N ASN A 286 9.09 14.72 19.80
CA ASN A 286 8.40 13.43 19.89
C ASN A 286 7.22 13.38 20.89
N LYS A 287 6.77 14.53 21.41
CA LYS A 287 5.68 14.56 22.39
C LYS A 287 4.35 14.67 21.65
N TYR A 288 3.65 13.55 21.55
CA TYR A 288 2.24 13.51 21.17
C TYR A 288 1.45 12.86 22.31
N LYS A 289 0.19 13.25 22.42
CA LYS A 289 -0.74 12.64 23.38
C LYS A 289 -2.12 12.61 22.73
N LEU A 290 -2.75 11.44 22.76
CA LEU A 290 -4.14 11.27 22.38
C LEU A 290 -4.97 11.09 23.66
N PRO A 291 -6.27 11.42 23.64
CA PRO A 291 -7.20 10.99 24.67
C PRO A 291 -7.09 9.47 24.85
N GLU A 292 -7.13 9.01 26.09
CA GLU A 292 -7.35 7.59 26.33
C GLU A 292 -8.72 7.25 25.76
N SER A 293 -8.72 6.40 24.72
CA SER A 293 -9.97 5.91 24.16
C SER A 293 -10.81 5.37 25.32
N PRO A 294 -12.09 5.71 25.43
CA PRO A 294 -13.00 5.09 26.38
C PRO A 294 -13.23 3.64 25.92
N VAL A 295 -12.20 2.80 26.04
CA VAL A 295 -12.31 1.38 25.77
C VAL A 295 -13.16 0.83 26.90
N VAL A 296 -14.41 0.55 26.55
CA VAL A 296 -15.36 -0.29 27.28
C VAL A 296 -14.57 -1.38 28.02
N GLY A 297 -14.56 -1.29 29.35
CA GLY A 297 -13.83 -2.21 30.21
C GLY A 297 -14.34 -3.65 30.04
N ASN A 298 -13.75 -4.39 29.11
CA ASN A 298 -13.95 -5.84 28.97
C ASN A 298 -13.28 -6.64 30.10
N ASN A 299 -12.75 -5.98 31.14
CA ASN A 299 -12.17 -6.63 32.31
C ASN A 299 -13.20 -7.03 33.38
N ALA A 300 -14.49 -6.77 33.20
CA ALA A 300 -15.52 -7.14 34.17
C ALA A 300 -15.81 -8.66 34.27
N ASN A 301 -15.27 -9.51 33.38
CA ASN A 301 -15.58 -10.94 33.35
C ASN A 301 -14.43 -11.88 33.76
N LYS A 302 -13.29 -11.37 34.24
CA LYS A 302 -12.17 -12.24 34.71
C LYS A 302 -12.05 -12.40 36.22
N SER A 303 -12.87 -11.73 37.05
CA SER A 303 -12.78 -11.84 38.52
C SER A 303 -13.82 -12.75 39.18
N LYS A 304 -14.62 -13.51 38.43
CA LYS A 304 -15.64 -14.43 39.00
C LYS A 304 -15.31 -15.91 38.91
N HIS A 305 -14.13 -16.30 38.43
CA HIS A 305 -13.79 -17.72 38.25
C HIS A 305 -12.59 -18.23 39.07
N SER A 306 -12.06 -17.47 40.02
CA SER A 306 -11.00 -17.95 40.93
C SER A 306 -11.49 -18.52 42.27
N ASP A 307 -12.77 -18.34 42.64
CA ASP A 307 -13.20 -18.59 44.02
C ASP A 307 -14.00 -19.89 44.22
N SER A 308 -14.05 -20.80 43.24
CA SER A 308 -14.90 -22.02 43.32
C SER A 308 -14.17 -23.36 43.19
N VAL A 309 -12.85 -23.44 43.42
CA VAL A 309 -12.09 -24.71 43.25
C VAL A 309 -11.54 -25.31 44.56
N ASN A 310 -11.74 -24.68 45.73
CA ASN A 310 -11.26 -25.23 47.02
C ASN A 310 -12.39 -25.72 47.96
N ALA A 311 -13.29 -26.58 47.47
CA ALA A 311 -14.25 -27.25 48.33
C ALA A 311 -14.67 -28.64 47.80
N ALA A 312 -13.71 -29.56 47.67
CA ALA A 312 -13.99 -31.01 47.68
C ALA A 312 -12.65 -31.78 47.81
N GLY A 313 -12.36 -32.27 49.01
CA GLY A 313 -11.15 -33.05 49.28
C GLY A 313 -11.00 -33.41 50.75
N VAL A 314 -12.02 -34.11 51.30
CA VAL A 314 -11.94 -34.98 52.48
C VAL A 314 -12.60 -36.29 52.08
#